data_AF-A0A1G1IHL7-F1
#
_entry.id   AF-A0A1G1IHL7-F1
#
_cell.length_a   1.000
_cell.length_b   1.000
_cell.length_c   1.000
_cell.angle_alpha   90.00
_cell.angle_beta   90.00
_cell.angle_gamma   90.00
#
_symmetry.space_group_name_H-M   'P 1'
#
loop_
_entity.id
_entity.type
_entity.pdbx_description
1 polymer ?
#
loop_
_entity_poly.entity_id
_entity_poly.type
_entity_poly.pdbx_seq_one_letter_code
_entity_poly.pdbx_strand_id
1 'polypeptide(L)'
;MAKRSVLSAAALIGTALAAGLVAYQFGDSREVESRSLPAEPRQAPSLARLRTQHAALKQQLAFYAPAGPYIVVDTARNRLYVKQREEVLLDAVASTGSGTMLDHPDQPEQRWIFDTPRGAFAVQSKLVNPAWVKPDWAFLEEGRAIPANAAERVETGILGEYAFGFGNGYFIHGTLYTRLLGKNVTHGCIRLNDDDLRTVNRLADIGTPLIIF
;
A
#
# COMPACT_ATOMS: atom_id res chain seq x y z
N MET A 1 -93.38 22.42 29.36
CA MET A 1 -94.42 22.39 28.33
C MET A 1 -93.90 21.62 27.11
N ALA A 2 -94.72 20.68 26.62
CA ALA A 2 -94.79 20.10 25.27
C ALA A 2 -93.54 19.51 24.55
N LYS A 3 -93.66 18.21 24.28
CA LYS A 3 -93.00 17.37 23.27
C LYS A 3 -93.41 17.76 21.83
N ARG A 4 -92.60 17.37 20.83
CA ARG A 4 -92.94 16.55 19.62
C ARG A 4 -91.81 16.69 18.56
N SER A 5 -90.95 15.70 18.36
CA SER A 5 -91.09 14.44 17.58
C SER A 5 -90.98 14.62 16.06
N VAL A 6 -89.96 14.02 15.45
CA VAL A 6 -90.06 13.28 14.18
C VAL A 6 -89.12 12.07 14.23
N LEU A 7 -89.70 10.90 13.93
CA LEU A 7 -89.11 9.55 13.79
C LEU A 7 -88.46 9.38 12.39
N SER A 8 -87.28 8.76 12.30
CA SER A 8 -86.99 7.38 11.83
C SER A 8 -86.65 7.19 10.34
N ALA A 9 -85.47 6.59 10.11
CA ALA A 9 -85.13 5.46 9.21
C ALA A 9 -83.61 5.53 8.92
N ALA A 10 -82.77 4.49 8.99
CA ALA A 10 -82.96 3.05 9.06
C ALA A 10 -81.79 2.41 9.83
N ALA A 11 -82.05 1.27 10.44
CA ALA A 11 -81.12 0.48 11.25
C ALA A 11 -80.35 -0.55 10.42
N LEU A 12 -79.12 -0.87 10.85
CA LEU A 12 -78.57 -2.23 10.84
C LEU A 12 -77.69 -2.41 12.09
N ILE A 13 -78.19 -3.25 13.01
CA ILE A 13 -77.55 -3.75 14.22
C ILE A 13 -76.84 -5.06 13.85
N GLY A 14 -75.63 -5.31 14.38
CA GLY A 14 -74.99 -6.62 14.21
C GLY A 14 -73.60 -6.76 14.82
N THR A 15 -73.56 -6.86 16.15
CA THR A 15 -72.68 -7.74 16.97
C THR A 15 -71.42 -8.36 16.35
N ALA A 16 -70.24 -8.10 16.95
CA ALA A 16 -69.34 -9.15 17.48
C ALA A 16 -68.08 -8.54 18.16
N LEU A 17 -68.27 -8.04 19.38
CA LEU A 17 -67.23 -7.83 20.37
C LEU A 17 -66.88 -9.21 20.99
N ALA A 18 -66.20 -10.08 20.23
CA ALA A 18 -65.62 -11.34 20.75
C ALA A 18 -64.78 -12.04 19.66
N ALA A 19 -63.50 -11.64 19.50
CA ALA A 19 -62.47 -12.47 18.85
C ALA A 19 -61.06 -11.83 18.88
N GLY A 20 -60.91 -10.57 19.28
CA GLY A 20 -59.64 -9.84 19.19
C GLY A 20 -58.57 -10.17 20.24
N LEU A 21 -58.83 -11.07 21.20
CA LEU A 21 -57.91 -11.36 22.31
C LEU A 21 -57.42 -12.83 22.40
N VAL A 22 -57.73 -13.69 21.41
CA VAL A 22 -57.28 -15.11 21.40
C VAL A 22 -56.42 -15.46 20.19
N ALA A 23 -56.24 -14.56 19.21
CA ALA A 23 -55.43 -14.83 18.01
C ALA A 23 -53.95 -14.42 18.12
N TYR A 24 -53.42 -14.19 19.33
CA TYR A 24 -51.98 -13.91 19.54
C TYR A 24 -51.15 -15.15 19.89
N GLN A 25 -51.69 -16.36 19.67
CA GLN A 25 -50.97 -17.59 20.00
C GLN A 25 -50.76 -18.59 18.85
N PHE A 26 -51.34 -18.43 17.65
CA PHE A 26 -51.04 -19.36 16.55
C PHE A 26 -51.22 -18.75 15.16
N GLY A 27 -50.16 -18.85 14.35
CA GLY A 27 -50.13 -18.64 12.89
C GLY A 27 -49.24 -17.47 12.49
N ASP A 28 -48.22 -17.59 11.67
CA ASP A 28 -47.66 -18.69 10.88
C ASP A 28 -46.22 -18.25 10.62
N SER A 29 -45.24 -18.95 11.19
CA SER A 29 -43.83 -18.63 10.93
C SER A 29 -43.53 -19.05 9.50
N ARG A 30 -43.69 -18.13 8.54
CA ARG A 30 -43.13 -18.33 7.20
C ARG A 30 -41.62 -18.25 7.33
N GLU A 31 -41.03 -19.40 7.56
CA GLU A 31 -39.62 -19.69 7.45
C GLU A 31 -39.18 -19.21 6.06
N VAL A 32 -38.45 -18.09 6.02
CA VAL A 32 -37.76 -17.66 4.81
C VAL A 32 -36.65 -18.68 4.62
N GLU A 33 -36.92 -19.70 3.82
CA GLU A 33 -35.95 -20.71 3.43
C GLU A 33 -34.80 -19.98 2.71
N SER A 34 -33.71 -19.74 3.44
CA SER A 34 -32.48 -19.22 2.87
C SER A 34 -31.95 -20.30 1.92
N ARG A 35 -32.23 -20.14 0.62
CA ARG A 35 -31.48 -20.86 -0.41
C ARG A 35 -30.02 -20.43 -0.31
N SER A 36 -29.26 -21.20 0.46
CA SER A 36 -27.81 -21.16 0.42
C SER A 36 -27.41 -21.57 -0.99
N LEU A 37 -26.78 -20.64 -1.72
CA LEU A 37 -26.00 -21.01 -2.89
C LEU A 37 -24.95 -22.03 -2.40
N PRO A 38 -24.73 -23.16 -3.10
CA PRO A 38 -23.70 -24.10 -2.71
C PRO A 38 -22.37 -23.34 -2.69
N ALA A 39 -21.80 -23.16 -1.49
CA ALA A 39 -20.41 -22.79 -1.37
C ALA A 39 -19.63 -24.01 -1.86
N GLU A 40 -19.22 -24.00 -3.13
CA GLU A 40 -18.15 -24.86 -3.63
C GLU A 40 -17.02 -24.82 -2.60
N PRO A 41 -16.69 -25.93 -1.92
CA PRO A 41 -15.63 -25.94 -0.94
C PRO A 41 -14.33 -25.67 -1.71
N ARG A 42 -13.78 -24.46 -1.55
CA ARG A 42 -12.37 -24.19 -1.89
C ARG A 42 -11.52 -25.07 -0.98
N GLN A 43 -11.28 -26.32 -1.39
CA GLN A 43 -10.40 -27.23 -0.68
C GLN A 43 -9.02 -26.58 -0.60
N ALA A 44 -8.59 -26.26 0.62
CA ALA A 44 -7.24 -25.79 0.85
C ALA A 44 -6.25 -26.86 0.33
N PRO A 45 -5.23 -26.47 -0.44
CA PRO A 45 -4.28 -27.43 -0.98
C PRO A 45 -3.61 -28.22 0.15
N SER A 46 -3.42 -29.53 -0.06
CA SER A 46 -2.76 -30.38 0.93
C SER A 46 -1.33 -29.90 1.21
N LEU A 47 -0.87 -30.05 2.46
CA LEU A 47 0.49 -29.64 2.86
C LEU A 47 1.57 -30.27 1.97
N ALA A 48 1.38 -31.52 1.55
CA ALA A 48 2.27 -32.21 0.62
C ALA A 48 2.32 -31.50 -0.74
N ARG A 49 1.17 -31.14 -1.31
CA ARG A 49 1.09 -30.39 -2.57
C ARG A 49 1.76 -29.02 -2.45
N LEU A 50 1.51 -28.29 -1.37
CA LEU A 50 2.13 -26.99 -1.12
C LEU A 50 3.65 -27.09 -1.03
N ARG A 51 4.18 -28.12 -0.36
CA ARG A 51 5.62 -28.37 -0.26
C ARG A 51 6.24 -28.65 -1.64
N THR A 52 5.61 -29.50 -2.44
CA THR A 52 6.07 -29.81 -3.80
C THR A 52 6.05 -28.57 -4.70
N GLN A 53 4.95 -27.80 -4.66
CA GLN A 53 4.83 -26.56 -5.42
C GLN A 53 5.89 -25.54 -4.99
N HIS A 54 6.10 -25.36 -3.69
CA HIS A 54 7.13 -24.47 -3.16
C HIS A 54 8.54 -24.88 -3.61
N ALA A 55 8.86 -26.19 -3.60
CA ALA A 55 10.14 -26.68 -4.09
C ALA A 55 10.33 -26.40 -5.59
N ALA A 56 9.30 -26.65 -6.41
CA ALA A 56 9.34 -26.37 -7.85
C ALA A 56 9.51 -24.86 -8.13
N LEU A 57 8.75 -24.00 -7.45
CA LEU A 57 8.88 -22.54 -7.59
C LEU A 57 10.26 -22.05 -7.16
N LYS A 58 10.82 -22.59 -6.06
CA LYS A 58 12.18 -22.27 -5.64
C LYS A 58 13.21 -22.61 -6.71
N GLN A 59 13.10 -23.78 -7.33
CA GLN A 59 14.01 -24.19 -8.39
C GLN A 59 13.88 -23.29 -9.63
N GLN A 60 12.66 -22.89 -9.99
CA GLN A 60 12.44 -21.94 -11.08
C GLN A 60 13.04 -20.56 -10.76
N LEU A 61 12.84 -20.04 -9.55
CA LEU A 61 13.44 -18.78 -9.12
C LEU A 61 14.96 -18.83 -9.16
N ALA A 62 15.57 -19.92 -8.70
CA ALA A 62 17.02 -20.11 -8.76
C ALA A 62 17.56 -20.12 -10.20
N PHE A 63 16.80 -20.67 -11.16
CA PHE A 63 17.17 -20.68 -12.58
C PHE A 63 17.14 -19.27 -13.19
N TYR A 64 16.16 -18.44 -12.83
CA TYR A 64 16.02 -17.07 -13.34
C TYR A 64 16.80 -16.02 -12.53
N ALA A 65 17.38 -16.40 -11.39
CA ALA A 65 18.13 -15.48 -10.55
C ALA A 65 19.39 -14.98 -11.28
N PRO A 66 19.73 -13.69 -11.15
CA PRO A 66 20.98 -13.17 -11.67
C PRO A 66 22.19 -13.95 -11.13
N ALA A 67 23.20 -14.15 -11.99
CA ALA A 67 24.43 -14.85 -11.61
C ALA A 67 25.27 -14.05 -10.59
N GLY A 68 25.26 -12.73 -10.71
CA GLY A 68 25.90 -11.79 -9.79
C GLY A 68 24.96 -11.33 -8.66
N PRO A 69 25.44 -10.46 -7.77
CA PRO A 69 24.62 -9.81 -6.76
C PRO A 69 23.44 -9.07 -7.39
N TYR A 70 22.27 -9.13 -6.75
CA TYR A 70 21.07 -8.39 -7.10
C TYR A 70 20.38 -7.85 -5.86
N ILE A 71 19.67 -6.74 -6.01
CA ILE A 71 18.96 -6.05 -4.94
C ILE A 71 17.48 -6.42 -5.00
N VAL A 72 16.89 -6.67 -3.84
CA VAL A 72 15.46 -6.93 -3.68
C VAL A 72 14.91 -6.01 -2.60
N VAL A 73 13.81 -5.32 -2.87
CA VAL A 73 13.16 -4.40 -1.94
C VAL A 73 11.74 -4.86 -1.70
N ASP A 74 11.44 -5.18 -0.44
CA ASP A 74 10.10 -5.47 0.05
C ASP A 74 9.54 -4.18 0.66
N THR A 75 8.68 -3.48 -0.08
CA THR A 75 8.10 -2.20 0.35
C THR A 75 7.07 -2.37 1.48
N ALA A 76 6.48 -3.57 1.61
CA ALA A 76 5.51 -3.87 2.65
C ALA A 76 6.17 -4.15 4.00
N ARG A 77 7.35 -4.80 3.99
CA ARG A 77 8.15 -5.06 5.20
C ARG A 77 9.22 -4.01 5.45
N ASN A 78 9.40 -3.06 4.53
CA ASN A 78 10.44 -2.05 4.60
C ASN A 78 11.83 -2.69 4.79
N ARG A 79 12.15 -3.65 3.91
CA ARG A 79 13.42 -4.38 3.88
C ARG A 79 14.08 -4.26 2.53
N LEU A 80 15.41 -4.13 2.54
CA LEU A 80 16.25 -4.26 1.35
C LEU A 80 17.20 -5.44 1.56
N TYR A 81 17.26 -6.32 0.57
CA TYR A 81 18.18 -7.43 0.54
C TYR A 81 19.17 -7.24 -0.59
N VAL A 82 20.43 -7.59 -0.36
CA VAL A 82 21.37 -7.90 -1.44
C VAL A 82 21.55 -9.40 -1.44
N LYS A 83 21.26 -10.04 -2.56
CA LYS A 83 21.26 -11.49 -2.70
C LYS A 83 22.21 -11.91 -3.81
N GLN A 84 22.75 -13.11 -3.68
CA GLN A 84 23.42 -13.80 -4.77
C GLN A 84 22.95 -15.25 -4.76
N ARG A 85 22.28 -15.67 -5.84
CA ARG A 85 21.55 -16.94 -5.86
C ARG A 85 20.58 -17.06 -4.66
N GLU A 86 20.74 -18.09 -3.84
CA GLU A 86 19.97 -18.34 -2.61
C GLU A 86 20.55 -17.67 -1.36
N GLU A 87 21.77 -17.12 -1.44
CA GLU A 87 22.44 -16.47 -0.32
C GLU A 87 21.97 -15.02 -0.16
N VAL A 88 21.74 -14.62 1.09
CA VAL A 88 21.45 -13.23 1.48
C VAL A 88 22.75 -12.63 1.99
N LEU A 89 23.35 -11.77 1.18
CA LEU A 89 24.61 -11.08 1.49
C LEU A 89 24.40 -9.86 2.41
N LEU A 90 23.20 -9.26 2.34
CA LEU A 90 22.75 -8.17 3.22
C LEU A 90 21.26 -8.28 3.45
N ASP A 91 20.82 -8.01 4.67
CA ASP A 91 19.42 -7.85 5.06
C ASP A 91 19.25 -6.55 5.88
N ALA A 92 18.85 -5.49 5.20
CA ALA A 92 18.84 -4.12 5.71
C ALA A 92 17.41 -3.63 6.03
N VAL A 93 17.29 -2.80 7.06
CA VAL A 93 16.07 -2.00 7.28
C VAL A 93 16.05 -0.88 6.23
N ALA A 94 14.96 -0.76 5.51
CA ALA A 94 14.75 0.32 4.54
C ALA A 94 13.57 1.21 4.96
N SER A 95 13.47 2.41 4.40
CA SER A 95 12.22 3.16 4.36
C SER A 95 11.88 3.51 2.93
N THR A 96 10.60 3.39 2.58
CA THR A 96 10.10 3.51 1.22
C THR A 96 9.03 4.60 1.12
N GLY A 97 8.42 4.76 -0.06
CA GLY A 97 7.41 5.77 -0.35
C GLY A 97 6.26 5.71 0.65
N SER A 98 5.79 6.88 1.07
CA SER A 98 4.65 7.03 1.99
C SER A 98 3.30 6.70 1.33
N GLY A 99 3.22 6.77 0.00
CA GLY A 99 1.97 6.71 -0.76
C GLY A 99 1.05 7.90 -0.57
N THR A 100 1.54 8.97 0.08
CA THR A 100 0.78 10.22 0.26
C THR A 100 0.73 10.98 -1.06
N MET A 101 -0.30 11.82 -1.19
CA MET A 101 -0.49 12.68 -2.35
C MET A 101 -0.24 14.14 -1.98
N LEU A 102 0.35 14.88 -2.90
CA LEU A 102 0.49 16.32 -2.83
C LEU A 102 -0.13 16.93 -4.10
N ASP A 103 -1.11 17.80 -3.91
CA ASP A 103 -1.71 18.58 -4.98
C ASP A 103 -0.94 19.89 -5.17
N HIS A 104 -0.75 20.31 -6.42
CA HIS A 104 -0.25 21.64 -6.69
C HIS A 104 -1.32 22.68 -6.29
N PRO A 105 -0.98 23.75 -5.55
CA PRO A 105 -1.96 24.70 -5.04
C PRO A 105 -2.76 25.40 -6.15
N ASP A 106 -2.09 25.80 -7.23
CA ASP A 106 -2.71 26.56 -8.33
C ASP A 106 -2.97 25.76 -9.62
N GLN A 107 -2.59 24.48 -9.68
CA GLN A 107 -2.65 23.66 -10.89
C GLN A 107 -3.32 22.33 -10.57
N PRO A 108 -4.66 22.24 -10.65
CA PRO A 108 -5.42 21.08 -10.14
C PRO A 108 -5.10 19.76 -10.85
N GLU A 109 -4.58 19.82 -12.08
CA GLU A 109 -4.16 18.65 -12.85
C GLU A 109 -2.77 18.11 -12.44
N GLN A 110 -1.98 18.91 -11.71
CA GLN A 110 -0.64 18.54 -11.28
C GLN A 110 -0.68 17.98 -9.85
N ARG A 111 -0.42 16.67 -9.74
CA ARG A 111 -0.36 15.92 -8.49
C ARG A 111 0.89 15.07 -8.43
N TRP A 112 1.47 14.96 -7.25
CA TRP A 112 2.51 13.97 -6.94
C TRP A 112 1.94 12.87 -6.06
N ILE A 113 2.32 11.63 -6.36
CA ILE A 113 2.05 10.46 -5.53
C ILE A 113 3.41 9.93 -5.08
N PHE A 114 3.62 9.85 -3.78
CA PHE A 114 4.92 9.53 -3.18
C PHE A 114 5.09 8.03 -2.95
N ASP A 115 5.02 7.27 -4.04
CA ASP A 115 5.25 5.82 -4.04
C ASP A 115 6.69 5.48 -4.40
N THR A 116 7.21 4.40 -3.81
CA THR A 116 8.38 3.72 -4.38
C THR A 116 7.88 2.86 -5.54
N PRO A 117 8.40 3.05 -6.77
CA PRO A 117 7.88 2.35 -7.93
C PRO A 117 8.19 0.85 -7.83
N ARG A 118 7.20 0.02 -8.16
CA ARG A 118 7.33 -1.45 -8.15
C ARG A 118 7.72 -1.96 -9.54
N GLY A 119 8.43 -3.09 -9.57
CA GLY A 119 8.86 -3.74 -10.80
C GLY A 119 10.35 -4.08 -10.82
N ALA A 120 10.85 -4.33 -12.03
CA ALA A 120 12.25 -4.65 -12.28
C ALA A 120 12.99 -3.41 -12.82
N PHE A 121 14.13 -3.13 -12.22
CA PHE A 121 15.03 -2.01 -12.49
C PHE A 121 16.47 -2.50 -12.53
N ALA A 122 17.39 -1.58 -12.79
CA ALA A 122 18.81 -1.78 -12.56
C ALA A 122 19.40 -0.50 -11.96
N VAL A 123 20.50 -0.63 -11.23
CA VAL A 123 21.30 0.52 -10.80
C VAL A 123 21.84 1.23 -12.05
N GLN A 124 21.44 2.48 -12.26
CA GLN A 124 21.82 3.29 -13.42
C GLN A 124 22.98 4.23 -13.11
N SER A 125 23.10 4.68 -11.86
CA SER A 125 24.17 5.57 -11.41
C SER A 125 24.57 5.29 -9.98
N LYS A 126 25.80 5.67 -9.63
CA LYS A 126 26.40 5.54 -8.30
C LYS A 126 27.13 6.83 -7.98
N LEU A 127 26.66 7.55 -6.97
CA LEU A 127 27.15 8.87 -6.60
C LEU A 127 27.79 8.81 -5.21
N VAL A 128 28.91 9.51 -5.03
CA VAL A 128 29.61 9.65 -3.75
C VAL A 128 29.37 11.04 -3.20
N ASN A 129 28.98 11.15 -1.93
CA ASN A 129 28.58 12.37 -1.24
C ASN A 129 27.64 13.26 -2.10
N PRO A 130 26.51 12.71 -2.59
CA PRO A 130 25.65 13.43 -3.51
C PRO A 130 24.97 14.62 -2.86
N ALA A 131 24.84 15.71 -3.63
CA ALA A 131 23.92 16.78 -3.31
C ALA A 131 22.51 16.42 -3.79
N TRP A 132 21.50 16.75 -2.98
CA TRP A 132 20.11 16.67 -3.39
C TRP A 132 19.70 17.94 -4.10
N VAL A 133 19.16 17.82 -5.30
CA VAL A 133 18.55 18.94 -6.02
C VAL A 133 17.04 18.88 -5.78
N LYS A 134 16.54 19.80 -4.96
CA LYS A 134 15.13 19.83 -4.54
C LYS A 134 14.21 19.98 -5.76
N PRO A 135 13.29 19.04 -5.98
CA PRO A 135 12.23 19.18 -6.97
C PRO A 135 11.18 20.18 -6.49
N ASP A 136 10.31 20.63 -7.40
CA ASP A 136 9.30 21.66 -7.13
C ASP A 136 8.40 21.31 -5.94
N TRP A 137 7.97 20.05 -5.87
CA TRP A 137 7.11 19.57 -4.78
C TRP A 137 7.70 19.82 -3.39
N ALA A 138 9.03 19.82 -3.26
CA ALA A 138 9.69 20.00 -1.96
C ALA A 138 9.56 21.43 -1.43
N PHE A 139 9.42 22.41 -2.32
CA PHE A 139 9.13 23.80 -1.92
C PHE A 139 7.66 23.99 -1.61
N LEU A 140 6.78 23.39 -2.43
CA LEU A 140 5.34 23.48 -2.24
C LEU A 140 4.89 22.82 -0.93
N GLU A 141 5.46 21.66 -0.57
CA GLU A 141 5.21 20.97 0.71
C GLU A 141 5.61 21.84 1.92
N GLU A 142 6.67 22.63 1.79
CA GLU A 142 7.12 23.59 2.81
C GLU A 142 6.32 24.92 2.81
N GLY A 143 5.36 25.10 1.90
CA GLY A 143 4.63 26.35 1.73
C GLY A 143 5.51 27.49 1.19
N ARG A 144 6.57 27.16 0.45
CA ARG A 144 7.54 28.11 -0.10
C ARG A 144 7.38 28.25 -1.61
N ALA A 145 7.73 29.42 -2.12
CA ALA A 145 7.82 29.64 -3.56
C ALA A 145 8.96 28.80 -4.16
N ILE A 146 8.72 28.30 -5.38
CA ILE A 146 9.73 27.57 -6.15
C ILE A 146 10.80 28.56 -6.61
N PRO A 147 12.09 28.35 -6.28
CA PRO A 147 13.14 29.29 -6.65
C PRO A 147 13.42 29.24 -8.15
N ALA A 148 13.61 30.43 -8.75
CA ALA A 148 14.04 30.58 -10.14
C ALA A 148 15.52 30.20 -10.32
N ASN A 149 16.33 30.40 -9.29
CA ASN A 149 17.75 30.07 -9.29
C ASN A 149 17.96 28.60 -8.91
N ALA A 150 18.63 27.83 -9.78
CA ALA A 150 18.91 26.42 -9.55
C ALA A 150 19.82 26.18 -8.33
N ALA A 151 20.71 27.12 -7.98
CA ALA A 151 21.60 26.97 -6.84
C ALA A 151 20.84 26.91 -5.50
N GLU A 152 19.69 27.57 -5.41
CA GLU A 152 18.84 27.58 -4.21
C GLU A 152 18.11 26.26 -3.97
N ARG A 153 18.20 25.32 -4.93
CA ARG A 153 17.63 23.97 -4.82
C ARG A 153 18.61 22.95 -4.25
N VAL A 154 19.88 23.30 -4.09
CA VAL A 154 20.93 22.34 -3.77
C VAL A 154 21.06 22.20 -2.25
N GLU A 155 20.91 20.98 -1.75
CA GLU A 155 21.09 20.65 -0.34
C GLU A 155 22.05 19.46 -0.19
N THR A 156 23.11 19.63 0.59
CA THR A 156 24.16 18.63 0.75
C THR A 156 23.98 17.82 2.04
N GLY A 157 24.39 16.54 2.03
CA GLY A 157 24.46 15.70 3.24
C GLY A 157 23.17 14.97 3.61
N ILE A 158 22.01 15.36 3.07
CA ILE A 158 20.72 14.71 3.35
C ILE A 158 20.65 13.28 2.78
N LEU A 159 21.33 13.03 1.66
CA LEU A 159 21.34 11.74 0.98
C LEU A 159 22.39 10.76 1.54
N GLY A 160 23.17 11.15 2.55
CA GLY A 160 24.26 10.33 3.10
C GLY A 160 25.46 10.21 2.17
N GLU A 161 26.30 9.20 2.41
CA GLU A 161 27.58 9.01 1.71
C GLU A 161 27.44 8.53 0.26
N TYR A 162 26.35 7.83 -0.07
CA TYR A 162 26.13 7.25 -1.39
C TYR A 162 24.68 7.39 -1.86
N ALA A 163 24.48 7.51 -3.16
CA ALA A 163 23.18 7.34 -3.78
C ALA A 163 23.26 6.51 -5.06
N PHE A 164 22.34 5.55 -5.20
CA PHE A 164 22.21 4.65 -6.34
C PHE A 164 20.95 5.00 -7.11
N GLY A 165 21.10 5.69 -8.24
CA GLY A 165 19.97 6.06 -9.08
C GLY A 165 19.45 4.85 -9.85
N PHE A 166 18.14 4.69 -9.91
CA PHE A 166 17.51 3.59 -10.67
C PHE A 166 16.39 4.06 -11.63
N GLY A 167 16.38 5.36 -11.92
CA GLY A 167 15.50 5.99 -12.92
C GLY A 167 14.53 6.99 -12.32
N ASN A 168 14.04 7.91 -13.15
CA ASN A 168 12.97 8.88 -12.83
C ASN A 168 13.17 9.68 -11.52
N GLY A 169 14.42 9.97 -11.16
CA GLY A 169 14.75 10.71 -9.93
C GLY A 169 14.67 9.89 -8.64
N TYR A 170 14.51 8.56 -8.72
CA TYR A 170 14.52 7.68 -7.56
C TYR A 170 15.94 7.15 -7.26
N PHE A 171 16.25 7.09 -5.97
CA PHE A 171 17.54 6.65 -5.45
C PHE A 171 17.39 5.69 -4.28
N ILE A 172 18.34 4.76 -4.15
CA ILE A 172 18.66 4.13 -2.87
C ILE A 172 19.76 4.98 -2.24
N HIS A 173 19.54 5.53 -1.05
CA HIS A 173 20.49 6.47 -0.44
C HIS A 173 20.45 6.40 1.11
N GLY A 174 21.38 7.10 1.76
CA GLY A 174 21.44 7.22 3.23
C GLY A 174 20.42 8.19 3.80
N THR A 175 20.38 8.38 5.11
CA THR A 175 19.46 9.35 5.72
C THR A 175 19.97 9.86 7.06
N LEU A 176 19.78 11.15 7.32
CA LEU A 176 19.99 11.71 8.66
C LEU A 176 18.88 11.31 9.64
N TYR A 177 17.71 10.91 9.12
CA TYR A 177 16.52 10.59 9.92
C TYR A 177 16.42 9.09 10.25
N THR A 178 17.48 8.52 10.84
CA THR A 178 17.57 7.07 11.11
C THR A 178 16.44 6.51 11.99
N ARG A 179 15.85 7.34 12.86
CA ARG A 179 14.67 6.98 13.68
C ARG A 179 13.41 6.65 12.87
N LEU A 180 13.38 7.02 11.59
CA LEU A 180 12.26 6.75 10.69
C LEU A 180 12.50 5.55 9.77
N LEU A 181 13.63 4.85 9.91
CA LEU A 181 13.88 3.61 9.18
C LEU A 181 12.84 2.54 9.54
N GLY A 182 12.44 1.74 8.55
CA GLY A 182 11.43 0.69 8.70
C GLY A 182 10.00 1.18 8.45
N LYS A 183 9.82 2.40 7.92
CA LYS A 183 8.51 3.04 7.72
C LYS A 183 8.34 3.57 6.29
N ASN A 184 7.09 3.63 5.84
CA ASN A 184 6.70 4.27 4.59
C ASN A 184 6.61 5.79 4.80
N VAL A 185 7.72 6.52 4.62
CA VAL A 185 7.84 7.95 5.00
C VAL A 185 8.56 8.81 3.97
N THR A 186 9.02 8.23 2.87
CA THR A 186 9.78 8.97 1.86
C THR A 186 8.88 9.46 0.75
N HIS A 187 9.43 10.33 -0.10
CA HIS A 187 8.82 10.75 -1.35
C HIS A 187 9.01 9.74 -2.51
N GLY A 188 9.36 8.50 -2.17
CA GLY A 188 9.50 7.37 -3.10
C GLY A 188 10.91 6.78 -3.19
N CYS A 189 11.94 7.51 -2.75
CA CYS A 189 13.30 6.98 -2.62
C CYS A 189 13.41 5.90 -1.54
N ILE A 190 14.46 5.08 -1.60
CA ILE A 190 14.70 4.02 -0.61
C ILE A 190 15.81 4.49 0.32
N ARG A 191 15.49 4.70 1.61
CA ARG A 191 16.45 5.15 2.62
C ARG A 191 17.02 3.98 3.41
N LEU A 192 18.33 3.97 3.60
CA LEU A 192 19.07 3.01 4.43
C LEU A 192 19.83 3.75 5.55
N ASN A 193 20.28 3.00 6.56
CA ASN A 193 21.32 3.49 7.47
C ASN A 193 22.70 3.48 6.77
N ASP A 194 23.68 4.12 7.41
CA ASP A 194 25.01 4.32 6.81
C ASP A 194 25.80 3.02 6.61
N ASP A 195 25.72 2.07 7.56
CA ASP A 195 26.48 0.80 7.50
C ASP A 195 25.93 -0.12 6.40
N ASP A 196 24.61 -0.22 6.31
CA ASP A 196 23.93 -0.99 5.27
C ASP A 196 24.18 -0.36 3.90
N LEU A 197 24.13 0.98 3.80
CA LEU A 197 24.43 1.69 2.56
C LEU A 197 25.88 1.47 2.10
N ARG A 198 26.85 1.50 3.02
CA ARG A 198 28.25 1.14 2.72
C ARG A 198 28.37 -0.29 2.22
N THR A 199 27.59 -1.20 2.78
CA THR A 199 27.56 -2.61 2.34
C THR A 199 26.97 -2.74 0.94
N VAL A 200 25.85 -2.06 0.65
CA VAL A 200 25.29 -1.98 -0.72
C VAL A 200 26.32 -1.42 -1.69
N ASN A 201 27.04 -0.35 -1.31
CA ASN A 201 28.08 0.25 -2.14
C ASN A 201 29.22 -0.72 -2.50
N ARG A 202 29.52 -1.68 -1.64
CA ARG A 202 30.56 -2.68 -1.88
C ARG A 202 30.08 -3.87 -2.71
N LEU A 203 28.77 -4.15 -2.70
CA LEU A 203 28.18 -5.32 -3.34
C LEU A 203 27.46 -5.02 -4.66
N ALA A 204 27.05 -3.77 -4.88
CA ALA A 204 26.29 -3.35 -6.06
C ALA A 204 27.08 -2.37 -6.93
N ASP A 205 27.03 -2.62 -8.23
CA ASP A 205 27.63 -1.80 -9.27
C ASP A 205 26.56 -1.30 -10.24
N ILE A 206 26.96 -0.41 -11.15
CA ILE A 206 26.08 0.00 -12.25
C ILE A 206 25.71 -1.25 -13.06
N GLY A 207 24.42 -1.41 -13.33
CA GLY A 207 23.84 -2.60 -13.97
C GLY A 207 23.38 -3.69 -13.00
N THR A 208 23.66 -3.58 -11.69
CA THR A 208 23.12 -4.52 -10.69
C THR A 208 21.59 -4.54 -10.77
N PRO A 209 20.96 -5.72 -10.98
CA PRO A 209 19.51 -5.83 -11.03
C PRO A 209 18.87 -5.43 -9.70
N LEU A 210 17.74 -4.72 -9.79
CA LEU A 210 16.96 -4.25 -8.66
C LEU A 210 15.50 -4.65 -8.85
N ILE A 211 14.94 -5.37 -7.88
CA ILE A 211 13.53 -5.81 -7.92
C ILE A 211 12.81 -5.18 -6.74
N ILE A 212 11.70 -4.50 -6.98
CA ILE A 212 10.91 -3.80 -5.96
C ILE A 212 9.47 -4.34 -6.00
N PHE A 213 8.93 -4.74 -4.84
CA PHE A 213 7.55 -5.24 -4.74
C PHE A 213 6.78 -4.77 -3.52
#